data_AF-A0A7Y4Q8K2-F1
#
_entry.id   AF-A0A7Y4Q8K2-F1
#
_cell.length_a   1.000
_cell.length_b   1.000
_cell.length_c   1.000
_cell.angle_alpha   90.00
_cell.angle_beta   90.00
_cell.angle_gamma   90.00
#
_symmetry.space_group_name_H-M   'P 1'
#
loop_
_entity.id
_entity.type
_entity.pdbx_description
1 polymer ?
#
loop_
_entity_poly.entity_id
_entity_poly.type
_entity_poly.pdbx_seq_one_letter_code
_entity_poly.pdbx_strand_id
1 'polypeptide(L)'
;PHWAVGAVIGYKEMINLESTVRWATYSYLPSSDNQQSNYSLGSSFVFSKVWKPSFLSFGKIRGNWGKFSYEPLLGYPFENRLSALRNPTMINTTEIGLDVLAFKSSLKVTFNYFASDQVLNVNQGVVNVFDRRLLKGWDSELSYEFIKNSSLSIQLGLLLSSIQEGFQAKGVSTLNYGSPNTRNSVLLKLKTNKLLLITLVDAAKFSDALVSSSFIKLRDVSIGYKMQARGLTNLGVKEATLSLTGRNLYVISSTGVDFESLYLVNAGMQKSITANLNLVF
;
A
#
# COMPACT_ATOMS: atom_id res chain seq x y z
N PRO A 1 -7.37 29.19 -10.86
CA PRO A 1 -8.52 28.87 -9.98
C PRO A 1 -8.56 27.37 -9.71
N HIS A 2 -8.65 26.97 -8.45
CA HIS A 2 -8.74 25.56 -8.07
C HIS A 2 -10.13 25.29 -7.53
N TRP A 3 -10.81 24.28 -8.07
CA TRP A 3 -12.06 23.81 -7.50
C TRP A 3 -12.13 22.30 -7.59
N ALA A 4 -12.83 21.70 -6.64
CA ALA A 4 -13.14 20.28 -6.62
C ALA A 4 -14.59 20.12 -6.17
N VAL A 5 -15.29 19.21 -6.82
CA VAL A 5 -16.66 18.82 -6.46
C VAL A 5 -16.67 17.30 -6.35
N GLY A 6 -17.25 16.80 -5.27
CA GLY A 6 -17.48 15.38 -5.06
C GLY A 6 -18.93 15.10 -4.71
N ALA A 7 -19.42 13.92 -5.07
CA ALA A 7 -20.73 13.44 -4.72
C ALA A 7 -20.64 12.00 -4.22
N VAL A 8 -21.36 11.69 -3.14
CA VAL A 8 -21.48 10.34 -2.60
C VAL A 8 -22.95 10.00 -2.49
N ILE A 9 -23.35 8.89 -3.12
CA ILE A 9 -24.71 8.36 -3.08
C ILE A 9 -24.64 6.97 -2.47
N GLY A 10 -25.32 6.81 -1.34
CA GLY A 10 -25.46 5.54 -0.64
C GLY A 10 -26.89 5.02 -0.68
N TYR A 11 -27.05 3.70 -0.85
CA TYR A 11 -28.34 3.03 -0.70
C TYR A 11 -28.25 1.92 0.33
N LYS A 12 -29.02 2.06 1.42
CA LYS A 12 -29.19 1.07 2.50
C LYS A 12 -27.89 0.53 3.09
N GLU A 13 -26.83 1.35 3.12
CA GLU A 13 -25.48 0.94 3.54
C GLU A 13 -24.93 -0.28 2.75
N MET A 14 -25.52 -0.55 1.60
CA MET A 14 -25.31 -1.74 0.80
C MET A 14 -24.60 -1.39 -0.49
N ILE A 15 -25.03 -0.32 -1.15
CA ILE A 15 -24.40 0.19 -2.37
C ILE A 15 -23.90 1.60 -2.05
N ASN A 16 -22.65 1.89 -2.40
CA ASN A 16 -22.14 3.25 -2.40
C ASN A 16 -21.55 3.56 -3.78
N LEU A 17 -21.83 4.76 -4.28
CA LEU A 17 -21.24 5.34 -5.46
C LEU A 17 -20.62 6.67 -5.06
N GLU A 18 -19.37 6.89 -5.43
CA GLU A 18 -18.62 8.11 -5.14
C GLU A 18 -18.03 8.63 -6.44
N SER A 19 -18.18 9.92 -6.71
CA SER A 19 -17.53 10.58 -7.83
C SER A 19 -16.84 11.85 -7.35
N THR A 20 -15.73 12.18 -7.98
CA THR A 20 -15.02 13.45 -7.76
C THR A 20 -14.57 14.01 -9.09
N VAL A 21 -14.68 15.33 -9.26
CA VAL A 21 -14.10 16.09 -10.36
C VAL A 21 -13.32 17.26 -9.75
N ARG A 22 -12.09 17.47 -10.19
CA ARG A 22 -11.21 18.53 -9.72
C ARG A 22 -10.54 19.22 -10.90
N TRP A 23 -10.65 20.54 -10.92
CA TRP A 23 -9.92 21.41 -11.82
C TRP A 23 -8.71 22.00 -11.08
N ALA A 24 -7.51 21.75 -11.59
CA ALA A 24 -6.27 22.21 -10.99
C ALA A 24 -5.49 23.10 -11.95
N THR A 25 -5.08 24.29 -11.50
CA THR A 25 -4.18 25.18 -12.26
C THR A 25 -2.77 25.12 -11.68
N TYR A 26 -1.77 24.71 -12.43
CA TYR A 26 -0.39 24.60 -11.94
C TYR A 26 0.47 25.75 -12.48
N SER A 27 0.98 26.61 -11.59
CA SER A 27 1.76 27.80 -11.98
C SER A 27 3.09 27.48 -12.68
N TYR A 28 3.61 26.28 -12.49
CA TYR A 28 4.88 25.81 -13.05
C TYR A 28 4.72 25.07 -14.40
N LEU A 29 3.47 24.85 -14.86
CA LEU A 29 3.18 24.30 -16.18
C LEU A 29 3.09 25.42 -17.24
N PRO A 30 3.28 25.10 -18.55
CA PRO A 30 3.12 26.10 -19.61
C PRO A 30 1.75 26.77 -19.51
N SER A 31 1.68 28.10 -19.70
CA SER A 31 0.42 28.84 -19.61
C SER A 31 -0.67 28.31 -20.56
N SER A 32 -0.27 27.65 -21.66
CA SER A 32 -1.17 26.99 -22.62
C SER A 32 -1.75 25.65 -22.14
N ASP A 33 -1.15 24.98 -21.14
CA ASP A 33 -1.55 23.65 -20.65
C ASP A 33 -1.47 23.54 -19.10
N ASN A 34 -1.61 24.68 -18.42
CA ASN A 34 -1.50 24.74 -16.97
C ASN A 34 -2.77 24.33 -16.23
N GLN A 35 -3.84 23.97 -16.94
CA GLN A 35 -5.13 23.59 -16.35
C GLN A 35 -5.42 22.12 -16.62
N GLN A 36 -5.57 21.33 -15.56
CA GLN A 36 -5.78 19.90 -15.65
C GLN A 36 -7.07 19.47 -14.95
N SER A 37 -7.78 18.56 -15.60
CA SER A 37 -8.97 17.90 -15.07
C SER A 37 -8.61 16.55 -14.48
N ASN A 38 -8.91 16.39 -13.19
CA ASN A 38 -8.78 15.14 -12.46
C ASN A 38 -10.17 14.64 -12.10
N TYR A 39 -10.42 13.34 -12.23
CA TYR A 39 -11.70 12.77 -11.86
C TYR A 39 -11.58 11.34 -11.36
N SER A 40 -12.54 10.90 -10.56
CA SER A 40 -12.65 9.53 -10.10
C SER A 40 -14.10 9.10 -9.98
N LEU A 41 -14.30 7.78 -10.09
CA LEU A 41 -15.56 7.08 -9.89
C LEU A 41 -15.26 5.81 -9.07
N GLY A 42 -15.75 5.79 -7.85
CA GLY A 42 -15.70 4.65 -6.94
C GLY A 42 -17.09 4.04 -6.76
N SER A 43 -17.15 2.72 -6.67
CA SER A 43 -18.37 2.01 -6.29
C SER A 43 -18.05 0.90 -5.29
N SER A 44 -19.01 0.59 -4.42
CA SER A 44 -18.90 -0.58 -3.56
C SER A 44 -20.25 -1.22 -3.28
N PHE A 45 -20.23 -2.55 -3.13
CA PHE A 45 -21.40 -3.35 -2.84
C PHE A 45 -21.10 -4.30 -1.67
N VAL A 46 -21.82 -4.12 -0.55
CA VAL A 46 -21.79 -4.98 0.63
C VAL A 46 -22.79 -6.12 0.41
N PHE A 47 -22.35 -7.14 -0.34
CA PHE A 47 -23.21 -8.26 -0.72
C PHE A 47 -23.74 -9.06 0.47
N SER A 48 -23.08 -9.00 1.64
CA SER A 48 -23.57 -9.63 2.87
C SER A 48 -24.83 -8.99 3.45
N LYS A 49 -25.29 -7.85 2.92
CA LYS A 49 -26.61 -7.27 3.25
C LYS A 49 -27.75 -7.97 2.50
N VAL A 50 -27.47 -8.65 1.38
CA VAL A 50 -28.46 -9.39 0.55
C VAL A 50 -28.32 -10.89 0.75
N TRP A 51 -27.10 -11.41 0.58
CA TRP A 51 -26.78 -12.82 0.75
C TRP A 51 -26.23 -13.04 2.16
N LYS A 52 -27.03 -13.67 3.03
CA LYS A 52 -26.75 -13.82 4.46
C LYS A 52 -26.59 -15.29 4.89
N PRO A 53 -25.66 -16.06 4.30
CA PRO A 53 -25.42 -17.41 4.79
C PRO A 53 -24.81 -17.34 6.20
N SER A 54 -25.08 -18.33 7.03
CA SER A 54 -24.67 -18.34 8.45
C SER A 54 -23.15 -18.26 8.66
N PHE A 55 -22.35 -18.67 7.68
CA PHE A 55 -20.90 -18.59 7.74
C PHE A 55 -20.35 -17.18 7.43
N LEU A 56 -21.09 -16.34 6.71
CA LEU A 56 -20.59 -15.04 6.24
C LEU A 56 -20.92 -13.95 7.27
N SER A 57 -19.89 -13.34 7.84
CA SER A 57 -20.03 -12.22 8.79
C SER A 57 -20.02 -10.87 8.08
N PHE A 58 -19.22 -10.73 7.01
CA PHE A 58 -19.15 -9.53 6.18
C PHE A 58 -18.64 -9.89 4.79
N GLY A 59 -19.15 -9.21 3.77
CA GLY A 59 -18.73 -9.38 2.40
C GLY A 59 -18.94 -8.11 1.61
N LYS A 60 -17.87 -7.59 1.01
CA LYS A 60 -17.89 -6.36 0.20
C LYS A 60 -17.01 -6.53 -1.04
N ILE A 61 -17.51 -6.06 -2.17
CA ILE A 61 -16.71 -5.80 -3.38
C ILE A 61 -16.64 -4.29 -3.60
N ARG A 62 -15.50 -3.81 -4.09
CA ARG A 62 -15.26 -2.40 -4.40
C ARG A 62 -14.55 -2.27 -5.74
N GLY A 63 -14.87 -1.22 -6.48
CA GLY A 63 -14.22 -0.86 -7.73
C GLY A 63 -13.97 0.63 -7.76
N ASN A 64 -12.80 1.05 -8.24
CA ASN A 64 -12.47 2.45 -8.42
C ASN A 64 -11.79 2.65 -9.78
N TRP A 65 -12.12 3.75 -10.43
CA TRP A 65 -11.46 4.21 -11.65
C TRP A 65 -11.22 5.71 -11.55
N GLY A 66 -10.09 6.19 -12.04
CA GLY A 66 -9.84 7.61 -12.05
C GLY A 66 -8.71 8.02 -12.97
N LYS A 67 -8.64 9.33 -13.20
CA LYS A 67 -7.57 9.99 -13.94
C LYS A 67 -7.08 11.17 -13.13
N PHE A 68 -5.77 11.29 -12.97
CA PHE A 68 -5.17 12.47 -12.37
C PHE A 68 -3.86 12.89 -13.05
N SER A 69 -3.57 14.18 -12.99
CA SER A 69 -2.31 14.79 -13.40
C SER A 69 -1.32 14.78 -12.25
N TYR A 70 -0.09 14.34 -12.51
CA TYR A 70 1.04 14.40 -11.61
C TYR A 70 2.22 15.06 -12.32
N GLU A 71 2.96 15.92 -11.62
CA GLU A 71 4.26 16.39 -12.10
C GLU A 71 5.17 16.58 -10.88
N PRO A 72 6.27 15.83 -10.78
CA PRO A 72 7.24 16.03 -9.70
C PRO A 72 7.96 17.37 -9.91
N LEU A 73 7.99 18.22 -8.88
CA LEU A 73 8.81 19.42 -8.88
C LEU A 73 10.29 19.02 -8.88
N LEU A 74 10.91 18.96 -10.05
CA LEU A 74 12.36 18.87 -10.18
C LEU A 74 12.92 20.29 -10.30
N GLY A 75 13.54 20.79 -9.22
CA GLY A 75 14.51 21.87 -9.35
C GLY A 75 14.04 23.30 -9.12
N TYR A 76 13.25 23.58 -8.08
CA TYR A 76 13.18 24.96 -7.55
C TYR A 76 14.18 25.11 -6.39
N PRO A 77 15.20 26.00 -6.42
CA PRO A 77 15.59 26.95 -7.46
C PRO A 77 16.93 26.65 -8.19
N PHE A 78 17.50 25.45 -8.09
CA PHE A 78 18.85 25.17 -8.61
C PHE A 78 18.88 24.08 -9.69
N GLU A 79 18.63 24.45 -10.95
CA GLU A 79 19.39 23.94 -12.10
C GLU A 79 18.98 24.70 -13.37
N ASN A 80 19.91 25.48 -13.93
CA ASN A 80 19.80 26.18 -15.23
C ASN A 80 19.84 25.21 -16.43
N ARG A 81 19.22 24.04 -16.31
CA ARG A 81 18.83 23.28 -17.50
C ARG A 81 17.52 23.91 -17.94
N LEU A 82 17.50 24.50 -19.14
CA LEU A 82 16.29 24.93 -19.86
C LEU A 82 15.10 24.10 -19.39
N SER A 83 14.31 24.65 -18.46
CA SER A 83 13.15 23.97 -17.91
C SER A 83 12.14 23.99 -19.03
N ALA A 84 12.26 23.02 -19.94
CA ALA A 84 11.26 22.79 -20.96
C ALA A 84 10.00 22.45 -20.18
N LEU A 85 9.15 23.47 -20.00
CA LEU A 85 7.77 23.39 -19.57
C LEU A 85 7.23 22.02 -19.99
N ARG A 86 7.10 21.11 -19.03
CA ARG A 86 6.63 19.75 -19.30
C ARG A 86 5.13 19.80 -19.29
N ASN A 87 4.50 19.10 -20.23
CA ASN A 87 3.08 18.81 -20.07
C ASN A 87 2.96 17.81 -18.91
N PRO A 88 1.89 17.89 -18.10
CA PRO A 88 1.77 17.05 -16.93
C PRO A 88 1.68 15.57 -17.30
N THR A 89 2.22 14.71 -16.45
CA THR A 89 2.04 13.26 -16.56
C THR A 89 0.60 12.92 -16.22
N MET A 90 -0.11 12.25 -17.13
CA MET A 90 -1.48 11.81 -16.89
C MET A 90 -1.50 10.34 -16.49
N ILE A 91 -2.15 10.05 -15.37
CA ILE A 91 -2.23 8.72 -14.80
C ILE A 91 -3.69 8.29 -14.77
N ASN A 92 -4.02 7.22 -15.48
CA ASN A 92 -5.30 6.52 -15.35
C ASN A 92 -5.09 5.36 -14.38
N THR A 93 -5.99 5.18 -13.42
CA THR A 93 -5.93 4.07 -12.46
C THR A 93 -7.23 3.30 -12.44
N THR A 94 -7.14 2.01 -12.17
CA THR A 94 -8.28 1.13 -11.91
C THR A 94 -7.93 0.20 -10.76
N GLU A 95 -8.87 0.01 -9.85
CA GLU A 95 -8.72 -0.90 -8.72
C GLU A 95 -9.99 -1.70 -8.51
N ILE A 96 -9.86 -2.98 -8.17
CA ILE A 96 -10.96 -3.85 -7.78
C ILE A 96 -10.56 -4.57 -6.50
N GLY A 97 -11.38 -4.48 -5.47
CA GLY A 97 -11.15 -5.09 -4.17
C GLY A 97 -12.29 -6.00 -3.73
N LEU A 98 -11.95 -7.07 -3.02
CA LEU A 98 -12.86 -7.99 -2.36
C LEU A 98 -12.45 -8.10 -0.89
N ASP A 99 -13.40 -7.92 0.02
CA ASP A 99 -13.22 -8.05 1.46
C ASP A 99 -14.26 -9.04 2.02
N VAL A 100 -13.80 -10.11 2.66
CA VAL A 100 -14.66 -11.16 3.24
C VAL A 100 -14.22 -11.46 4.67
N LEU A 101 -15.19 -11.45 5.59
CA LEU A 101 -15.05 -12.00 6.93
C LEU A 101 -16.05 -13.15 7.09
N ALA A 102 -15.55 -14.32 7.48
CA ALA A 102 -16.35 -15.51 7.68
C ALA A 102 -16.11 -16.13 9.06
N PHE A 103 -17.02 -17.02 9.47
CA PHE A 103 -16.99 -17.79 10.70
C PHE A 103 -16.81 -16.90 11.93
N LYS A 104 -17.74 -15.96 12.16
CA LYS A 104 -17.70 -14.97 13.26
C LYS A 104 -16.42 -14.12 13.22
N SER A 105 -16.03 -13.74 12.00
CA SER A 105 -14.82 -12.98 11.70
C SER A 105 -13.53 -13.66 12.18
N SER A 106 -13.49 -14.99 12.26
CA SER A 106 -12.26 -15.74 12.50
C SER A 106 -11.47 -15.95 11.21
N LEU A 107 -12.14 -16.02 10.06
CA LEU A 107 -11.50 -16.05 8.75
C LEU A 107 -11.63 -14.67 8.09
N LYS A 108 -10.50 -14.11 7.67
CA LYS A 108 -10.44 -12.88 6.85
C LYS A 108 -9.77 -13.21 5.52
N VAL A 109 -10.43 -12.81 4.44
CA VAL A 109 -9.91 -12.88 3.07
C VAL A 109 -10.05 -11.49 2.47
N THR A 110 -8.94 -10.93 2.01
CA THR A 110 -8.94 -9.70 1.21
C THR A 110 -8.16 -9.92 -0.07
N PHE A 111 -8.61 -9.29 -1.14
CA PHE A 111 -7.92 -9.26 -2.41
C PHE A 111 -8.09 -7.87 -3.01
N ASN A 112 -7.03 -7.34 -3.60
CA ASN A 112 -7.01 -6.04 -4.26
C ASN A 112 -6.19 -6.17 -5.54
N TYR A 113 -6.83 -6.01 -6.68
CA TYR A 113 -6.16 -5.83 -7.96
C TYR A 113 -6.08 -4.35 -8.29
N PHE A 114 -4.96 -3.92 -8.86
CA PHE A 114 -4.77 -2.55 -9.32
C PHE A 114 -4.01 -2.51 -10.64
N ALA A 115 -4.33 -1.50 -11.44
CA ALA A 115 -3.60 -1.19 -12.65
C ALA A 115 -3.52 0.33 -12.82
N SER A 116 -2.39 0.82 -13.33
CA SER A 116 -2.23 2.21 -13.72
C SER A 116 -1.55 2.33 -15.06
N ASP A 117 -1.98 3.33 -15.82
CA ASP A 117 -1.42 3.72 -17.10
C ASP A 117 -0.98 5.19 -17.02
N GLN A 118 0.33 5.40 -17.07
CA GLN A 118 0.97 6.69 -16.93
C GLN A 118 1.54 7.13 -18.28
N VAL A 119 1.02 8.23 -18.83
CA VAL A 119 1.54 8.87 -20.04
C VAL A 119 2.61 9.86 -19.64
N LEU A 120 3.86 9.55 -19.97
CA LEU A 120 5.06 10.31 -19.62
C LEU A 120 5.29 11.41 -20.66
N ASN A 121 4.89 12.63 -20.31
CA ASN A 121 5.02 13.80 -21.18
C ASN A 121 6.35 14.53 -20.94
N VAL A 122 7.46 13.98 -21.46
CA VAL A 122 8.76 14.65 -21.38
C VAL A 122 9.10 15.38 -22.67
N ASN A 123 9.34 16.70 -22.57
CA ASN A 123 9.71 17.58 -23.68
C ASN A 123 11.19 17.51 -24.08
N GLN A 124 11.45 17.93 -25.32
CA GLN A 124 12.64 17.68 -26.16
C GLN A 124 13.96 18.18 -25.54
N GLY A 125 15.01 17.35 -25.63
CA GLY A 125 16.37 17.67 -25.19
C GLY A 125 17.06 16.53 -24.42
N VAL A 126 16.28 15.61 -23.86
CA VAL A 126 16.72 14.31 -23.36
C VAL A 126 16.04 13.25 -24.22
N VAL A 127 16.79 12.29 -24.77
CA VAL A 127 16.21 11.13 -25.45
C VAL A 127 15.42 10.33 -24.42
N ASN A 128 14.13 10.65 -24.27
CA ASN A 128 13.21 9.79 -23.54
C ASN A 128 12.77 8.70 -24.49
N VAL A 129 13.31 7.51 -24.27
CA VAL A 129 12.96 6.31 -25.02
C VAL A 129 11.49 5.95 -24.76
N PHE A 130 10.96 6.24 -23.57
CA PHE A 130 9.60 5.85 -23.15
C PHE A 130 8.63 7.04 -23.08
N ASP A 131 7.39 6.81 -23.52
CA ASP A 131 6.25 7.75 -23.41
C ASP A 131 5.10 7.20 -22.56
N ARG A 132 5.15 5.92 -22.18
CA ARG A 132 4.11 5.29 -21.36
C ARG A 132 4.71 4.30 -20.38
N ARG A 133 4.21 4.32 -19.13
CA ARG A 133 4.50 3.33 -18.09
C ARG A 133 3.19 2.68 -17.65
N LEU A 134 3.12 1.36 -17.76
CA LEU A 134 2.03 0.56 -17.24
C LEU A 134 2.48 -0.13 -15.96
N LEU A 135 1.65 -0.07 -14.93
CA LEU A 135 1.81 -0.82 -13.69
C LEU A 135 0.57 -1.69 -13.53
N LYS A 136 0.75 -2.94 -13.14
CA LYS A 136 -0.35 -3.77 -12.67
C LYS A 136 0.11 -4.64 -11.53
N GLY A 137 -0.80 -4.97 -10.64
CA GLY A 137 -0.47 -5.80 -9.51
C GLY A 137 -1.69 -6.25 -8.76
N TRP A 138 -1.43 -7.06 -7.76
CA TRP A 138 -2.42 -7.47 -6.79
C TRP A 138 -1.79 -7.65 -5.42
N ASP A 139 -2.60 -7.46 -4.40
CA ASP A 139 -2.31 -7.76 -3.00
C ASP A 139 -3.45 -8.61 -2.44
N SER A 140 -3.12 -9.50 -1.52
CA SER A 140 -4.11 -10.34 -0.85
C SER A 140 -3.70 -10.65 0.58
N GLU A 141 -4.70 -10.90 1.41
CA GLU A 141 -4.52 -11.35 2.79
C GLU A 141 -5.48 -12.51 3.05
N LEU A 142 -4.95 -13.64 3.51
CA LEU A 142 -5.70 -14.73 4.08
C LEU A 142 -5.26 -14.87 5.54
N SER A 143 -6.15 -14.64 6.49
CA SER A 143 -5.83 -14.86 7.90
C SER A 143 -6.92 -15.62 8.64
N TYR A 144 -6.50 -16.49 9.55
CA TYR A 144 -7.38 -17.31 10.37
C TYR A 144 -6.98 -17.21 11.84
N GLU A 145 -7.97 -16.96 12.68
CA GLU A 145 -7.86 -16.94 14.13
C GLU A 145 -8.31 -18.31 14.69
N PHE A 146 -7.33 -19.18 14.96
CA PHE A 146 -7.56 -20.56 15.41
C PHE A 146 -8.17 -20.63 16.81
N ILE A 147 -7.74 -19.73 17.69
CA ILE A 147 -8.27 -19.59 19.05
C ILE A 147 -8.71 -18.15 19.18
N LYS A 148 -9.95 -17.93 19.60
CA LYS A 148 -10.56 -16.61 19.73
C LYS A 148 -11.40 -16.54 21.01
N ASN A 149 -10.71 -16.40 22.14
CA ASN A 149 -11.33 -16.31 23.45
C ASN A 149 -10.84 -15.05 24.17
N SER A 150 -11.53 -14.64 25.23
CA SER A 150 -11.16 -13.43 25.99
C SER A 150 -9.73 -13.46 26.54
N SER A 151 -9.23 -14.65 26.91
CA SER A 151 -7.92 -14.83 27.53
C SER A 151 -6.78 -15.20 26.57
N LEU A 152 -7.09 -15.73 25.38
CA LEU A 152 -6.12 -16.19 24.40
C LEU A 152 -6.67 -16.02 22.99
N SER A 153 -5.85 -15.44 22.13
CA SER A 153 -6.07 -15.34 20.69
C SER A 153 -4.82 -15.77 19.94
N ILE A 154 -4.96 -16.65 18.95
CA ILE A 154 -3.88 -17.11 18.08
C ILE A 154 -4.33 -16.96 16.63
N GLN A 155 -3.58 -16.19 15.85
CA GLN A 155 -3.86 -15.91 14.45
C GLN A 155 -2.64 -16.20 13.59
N LEU A 156 -2.87 -16.85 12.45
CA LEU A 156 -1.92 -16.94 11.34
C LEU A 156 -2.46 -16.15 10.16
N GLY A 157 -1.59 -15.43 9.47
CA GLY A 157 -1.90 -14.71 8.25
C GLY A 157 -0.87 -14.98 7.17
N LEU A 158 -1.35 -15.03 5.93
CA LEU A 158 -0.56 -15.02 4.72
C LEU A 158 -0.90 -13.76 3.96
N LEU A 159 0.11 -12.94 3.65
CA LEU A 159 -0.03 -11.75 2.81
C LEU A 159 0.75 -12.01 1.53
N LEU A 160 0.10 -11.95 0.38
CA LEU A 160 0.71 -12.27 -0.90
C LEU A 160 0.50 -11.09 -1.84
N SER A 161 1.53 -10.74 -2.60
CA SER A 161 1.49 -9.61 -3.52
C SER A 161 2.34 -9.88 -4.74
N SER A 162 1.91 -9.30 -5.87
CA SER A 162 2.70 -9.28 -7.10
C SER A 162 2.53 -7.96 -7.82
N ILE A 163 3.64 -7.41 -8.29
CA ILE A 163 3.68 -6.14 -9.02
C ILE A 163 4.51 -6.33 -10.27
N GLN A 164 3.97 -5.87 -11.40
CA GLN A 164 4.63 -5.94 -12.68
C GLN A 164 4.60 -4.56 -13.34
N GLU A 165 5.76 -4.10 -13.77
CA GLU A 165 5.90 -2.85 -14.52
C GLU A 165 6.20 -3.15 -15.98
N GLY A 166 5.68 -2.30 -16.86
CA GLY A 166 6.01 -2.30 -18.26
C GLY A 166 6.16 -0.89 -18.82
N PHE A 167 6.98 -0.76 -19.86
CA PHE A 167 7.26 0.51 -20.51
C PHE A 167 7.01 0.39 -22.02
N GLN A 168 6.41 1.42 -22.60
CA GLN A 168 6.24 1.58 -24.05
C GLN A 168 7.16 2.68 -24.54
N ALA A 169 7.89 2.40 -25.62
CA ALA A 169 8.79 3.35 -26.24
C ALA A 169 8.10 4.19 -27.32
N LYS A 170 8.55 5.44 -27.51
CA LYS A 170 8.02 6.32 -28.55
C LYS A 170 8.16 5.67 -29.92
N GLY A 171 7.06 5.56 -30.66
CA GLY A 171 7.03 4.94 -31.98
C GLY A 171 7.06 3.41 -31.97
N VAL A 172 6.98 2.76 -30.79
CA VAL A 172 6.92 1.31 -30.64
C VAL A 172 5.53 0.93 -30.14
N SER A 173 4.85 0.03 -30.85
CA SER A 173 3.51 -0.46 -30.47
C SER A 173 3.55 -1.57 -29.42
N THR A 174 4.73 -2.19 -29.20
CA THR A 174 4.90 -3.29 -28.26
C THR A 174 5.23 -2.80 -26.85
N LEU A 175 4.58 -3.43 -25.88
CA LEU A 175 4.79 -3.20 -24.45
C LEU A 175 5.84 -4.18 -23.93
N ASN A 176 6.90 -3.66 -23.33
CA ASN A 176 7.89 -4.47 -22.64
C ASN A 176 7.52 -4.57 -21.16
N TYR A 177 7.08 -5.74 -20.72
CA TYR A 177 6.90 -6.01 -19.30
C TYR A 177 8.15 -6.67 -18.72
N GLY A 178 8.60 -6.19 -17.56
CA GLY A 178 9.54 -6.93 -16.73
C GLY A 178 8.86 -8.17 -16.12
N SER A 179 9.65 -9.09 -15.59
CA SER A 179 9.11 -10.18 -14.76
C SER A 179 8.43 -9.61 -13.51
N PRO A 180 7.33 -10.23 -13.03
CA PRO A 180 6.65 -9.73 -11.85
C PRO A 180 7.53 -9.86 -10.60
N ASN A 181 7.60 -8.78 -9.83
CA ASN A 181 8.10 -8.81 -8.46
C ASN A 181 7.02 -9.44 -7.59
N THR A 182 7.40 -10.34 -6.69
CA THR A 182 6.47 -11.02 -5.78
C THR A 182 6.95 -10.88 -4.36
N ARG A 183 6.00 -10.72 -3.43
CA ARG A 183 6.30 -10.70 -2.00
C ARG A 183 5.23 -11.46 -1.25
N ASN A 184 5.70 -12.36 -0.40
CA ASN A 184 4.91 -13.28 0.40
C ASN A 184 5.32 -13.08 1.85
N SER A 185 4.36 -12.90 2.73
CA SER A 185 4.61 -12.67 4.15
C SER A 185 3.77 -13.61 4.99
N VAL A 186 4.38 -14.12 6.05
CA VAL A 186 3.72 -14.93 7.08
C VAL A 186 3.65 -14.10 8.36
N LEU A 187 2.42 -13.87 8.82
CA LEU A 187 2.11 -13.21 10.08
C LEU A 187 1.72 -14.26 11.12
N LEU A 188 2.40 -14.26 12.25
CA LEU A 188 1.94 -14.95 13.45
C LEU A 188 1.59 -13.90 14.52
N LYS A 189 0.41 -14.02 15.10
CA LYS A 189 -0.02 -13.18 16.22
C LYS A 189 -0.56 -14.04 17.34
N LEU A 190 0.02 -13.86 18.53
CA LEU A 190 -0.43 -14.48 19.77
C LEU A 190 -0.74 -13.38 20.77
N LYS A 191 -1.94 -13.41 21.34
CA LYS A 191 -2.39 -12.42 22.32
C LYS A 191 -2.98 -13.12 23.53
N THR A 192 -2.59 -12.69 24.71
CA THR A 192 -3.22 -13.05 25.99
C THR A 192 -3.71 -11.79 26.70
N ASN A 193 -4.24 -11.93 27.92
CA ASN A 193 -4.65 -10.80 28.76
C ASN A 193 -3.49 -9.84 29.10
N LYS A 194 -2.25 -10.32 29.06
CA LYS A 194 -1.07 -9.55 29.44
C LYS A 194 -0.01 -9.48 28.34
N LEU A 195 0.03 -10.43 27.42
CA LEU A 195 1.09 -10.54 26.43
C LEU A 195 0.53 -10.31 25.02
N LEU A 196 1.30 -9.64 24.19
CA LEU A 196 1.11 -9.56 22.75
C LEU A 196 2.43 -9.95 22.07
N LEU A 197 2.41 -10.97 21.25
CA LEU A 197 3.51 -11.35 20.37
C LEU A 197 3.03 -11.22 18.93
N ILE A 198 3.79 -10.51 18.11
CA ILE A 198 3.58 -10.40 16.67
C ILE A 198 4.90 -10.68 15.98
N THR A 199 4.88 -11.59 15.03
CA THR A 199 6.02 -11.91 14.17
C THR A 199 5.59 -11.83 12.72
N LEU A 200 6.38 -11.15 11.90
CA LEU A 200 6.19 -11.04 10.46
C LEU A 200 7.48 -11.47 9.75
N VAL A 201 7.38 -12.52 8.94
CA VAL A 201 8.46 -12.99 8.07
C VAL A 201 8.07 -12.68 6.64
N ASP A 202 8.97 -12.06 5.90
CA ASP A 202 8.78 -11.74 4.49
C ASP A 202 9.73 -12.56 3.63
N ALA A 203 9.24 -12.99 2.47
CA ALA A 203 10.04 -13.48 1.36
C ALA A 203 9.68 -12.68 0.12
N ALA A 204 10.66 -12.14 -0.60
CA ALA A 204 10.43 -11.41 -1.83
C ALA A 204 11.38 -11.90 -2.93
N LYS A 205 10.86 -11.88 -4.16
CA LYS A 205 11.62 -12.12 -5.38
C LYS A 205 11.43 -10.91 -6.28
N PHE A 206 12.51 -10.17 -6.50
CA PHE A 206 12.57 -9.11 -7.48
C PHE A 206 13.28 -9.62 -8.71
N SER A 207 12.69 -9.37 -9.87
CA SER A 207 13.22 -9.82 -11.15
C SER A 207 13.46 -8.61 -12.04
N ASP A 208 14.55 -7.91 -11.78
CA ASP A 208 15.09 -6.91 -12.68
C ASP A 208 16.01 -7.58 -13.73
N ALA A 209 16.08 -6.99 -14.94
CA ALA A 209 16.90 -7.48 -16.04
C ALA A 209 18.41 -7.38 -15.75
N LEU A 210 18.80 -6.51 -14.81
CA LEU A 210 20.20 -6.27 -14.46
C LEU A 210 20.65 -7.03 -13.21
N VAL A 211 19.82 -7.12 -12.17
CA VAL A 211 20.14 -7.86 -10.95
C VAL A 211 18.88 -8.47 -10.32
N SER A 212 18.85 -9.80 -10.19
CA SER A 212 17.84 -10.50 -9.40
C SER A 212 18.20 -10.42 -7.91
N SER A 213 17.33 -9.79 -7.13
CA SER A 213 17.44 -9.75 -5.68
C SER A 213 16.27 -10.49 -5.06
N SER A 214 16.58 -11.56 -4.35
CA SER A 214 15.60 -12.31 -3.59
C SER A 214 16.03 -12.32 -2.14
N PHE A 215 15.07 -12.19 -1.23
CA PHE A 215 15.36 -12.23 0.20
C PHE A 215 14.30 -13.02 0.97
N ILE A 216 14.72 -13.49 2.14
CA ILE A 216 13.87 -13.86 3.26
C ILE A 216 14.31 -13.00 4.45
N LYS A 217 13.38 -12.33 5.11
CA LYS A 217 13.67 -11.47 6.26
C LYS A 217 12.68 -11.64 7.40
N LEU A 218 13.20 -11.60 8.62
CA LEU A 218 12.43 -11.38 9.83
C LEU A 218 12.12 -9.89 9.93
N ARG A 219 11.00 -9.48 9.34
CA ARG A 219 10.67 -8.08 9.11
C ARG A 219 10.34 -7.37 10.41
N ASP A 220 9.42 -7.92 11.20
CA ASP A 220 9.00 -7.32 12.46
C ASP A 220 8.83 -8.43 13.51
N VAL A 221 9.38 -8.21 14.69
CA VAL A 221 9.09 -8.97 15.91
C VAL A 221 8.71 -7.99 17.00
N SER A 222 7.50 -8.08 17.50
CA SER A 222 7.02 -7.21 18.57
C SER A 222 6.54 -8.05 19.75
N ILE A 223 7.05 -7.74 20.94
CA ILE A 223 6.62 -8.30 22.21
C ILE A 223 6.09 -7.14 23.05
N GLY A 224 4.82 -7.23 23.46
CA GLY A 224 4.16 -6.27 24.33
C GLY A 224 3.70 -6.92 25.62
N TYR A 225 3.91 -6.25 26.75
CA TYR A 225 3.40 -6.66 28.06
C TYR A 225 2.53 -5.56 28.65
N LYS A 226 1.28 -5.92 28.94
CA LYS A 226 0.27 -5.08 29.56
C LYS A 226 0.30 -5.27 31.07
N MET A 227 0.58 -4.18 31.76
CA MET A 227 0.71 -4.08 33.21
C MET A 227 -0.56 -3.44 33.78
N GLN A 228 -1.06 -4.02 34.87
CA GLN A 228 -2.07 -3.33 35.68
C GLN A 228 -1.37 -2.22 36.47
N ALA A 229 -1.80 -0.97 36.28
CA ALA A 229 -1.15 0.22 36.80
C ALA A 229 -1.39 0.44 38.32
N ARG A 230 -1.36 -0.61 39.14
CA ARG A 230 -1.74 -0.58 40.57
C ARG A 230 -0.95 0.44 41.40
N GLY A 231 0.31 0.72 41.05
CA GLY A 231 1.15 1.72 41.72
C GLY A 231 1.12 3.12 41.08
N LEU A 232 0.43 3.28 39.95
CA LEU A 232 0.35 4.53 39.18
C LEU A 232 -1.10 5.05 39.11
N THR A 233 -2.04 4.42 39.82
CA THR A 233 -3.44 4.86 39.90
C THR A 233 -3.55 6.27 40.47
N ASN A 234 -2.67 6.64 41.42
CA ASN A 234 -2.59 7.98 42.00
C ASN A 234 -2.18 9.06 40.97
N LEU A 235 -1.60 8.66 39.84
CA LEU A 235 -1.26 9.52 38.72
C LEU A 235 -2.34 9.49 37.61
N GLY A 236 -3.50 8.88 37.88
CA GLY A 236 -4.60 8.73 36.93
C GLY A 236 -4.37 7.65 35.87
N VAL A 237 -3.27 6.88 35.93
CA VAL A 237 -2.97 5.84 34.94
C VAL A 237 -3.80 4.58 35.22
N LYS A 238 -4.65 4.18 34.27
CA LYS A 238 -5.45 2.95 34.31
C LYS A 238 -4.67 1.73 33.81
N GLU A 239 -3.85 1.92 32.80
CA GLU A 239 -3.12 0.84 32.13
C GLU A 239 -1.78 1.33 31.57
N ALA A 240 -0.77 0.47 31.66
CA ALA A 240 0.53 0.70 31.06
C ALA A 240 0.91 -0.51 30.19
N THR A 241 1.33 -0.27 28.96
CA THR A 241 1.84 -1.31 28.06
C THR A 241 3.26 -0.98 27.67
N LEU A 242 4.19 -1.86 28.03
CA LEU A 242 5.57 -1.82 27.57
C LEU A 242 5.70 -2.73 26.35
N SER A 243 6.27 -2.25 25.26
CA SER A 243 6.57 -3.08 24.09
C SER A 243 8.00 -2.92 23.61
N LEU A 244 8.56 -4.02 23.11
CA LEU A 244 9.84 -4.07 22.43
C LEU A 244 9.58 -4.55 21.00
N THR A 245 10.01 -3.76 20.02
CA THR A 245 9.85 -4.07 18.60
C THR A 245 11.21 -4.08 17.92
N GLY A 246 11.57 -5.22 17.36
CA GLY A 246 12.73 -5.37 16.49
C GLY A 246 12.28 -5.41 15.03
N ARG A 247 13.00 -4.69 14.16
CA ARG A 247 12.72 -4.64 12.72
C ARG A 247 13.94 -5.03 11.92
N ASN A 248 13.73 -5.82 10.87
CA ASN A 248 14.75 -6.37 9.98
C ASN A 248 15.89 -7.08 10.73
N LEU A 249 15.57 -7.77 11.84
CA LEU A 249 16.58 -8.34 12.75
C LEU A 249 17.49 -9.37 12.04
N TYR A 250 16.91 -10.14 11.12
CA TYR A 250 17.58 -11.20 10.38
C TYR A 250 17.16 -11.21 8.91
N VAL A 251 18.12 -11.39 8.00
CA VAL A 251 17.93 -11.35 6.55
C VAL A 251 18.84 -12.37 5.88
N ILE A 252 18.28 -13.13 4.93
CA ILE A 252 19.00 -13.98 3.98
C ILE A 252 18.70 -13.39 2.60
N SER A 253 19.72 -12.93 1.86
CA SER A 253 19.58 -12.31 0.54
C SER A 253 20.50 -12.98 -0.48
N SER A 254 20.07 -13.08 -1.74
CA SER A 254 20.85 -13.66 -2.84
C SER A 254 22.07 -12.82 -3.22
N THR A 255 22.03 -11.51 -3.00
CA THR A 255 23.07 -10.55 -3.43
C THR A 255 23.78 -9.87 -2.27
N GLY A 256 23.36 -10.12 -1.02
CA GLY A 256 23.89 -9.46 0.17
C GLY A 256 23.59 -7.96 0.28
N VAL A 257 22.96 -7.37 -0.74
CA VAL A 257 22.53 -5.97 -0.82
C VAL A 257 21.02 -5.90 -0.59
N ASP A 258 20.58 -4.85 0.11
CA ASP A 258 19.16 -4.55 0.23
C ASP A 258 18.63 -3.90 -1.04
N PHE A 259 17.66 -4.53 -1.67
CA PHE A 259 17.02 -3.95 -2.84
C PHE A 259 15.81 -3.08 -2.50
N GLU A 260 15.34 -3.07 -1.23
CA GLU A 260 14.37 -2.07 -0.78
C GLU A 260 14.98 -0.65 -0.75
N SER A 261 16.31 -0.51 -0.85
CA SER A 261 17.03 0.78 -0.82
C SER A 261 17.57 1.26 -2.17
N LEU A 262 17.12 0.67 -3.29
CA LEU A 262 17.65 0.90 -4.66
C LEU A 262 17.69 2.34 -5.20
N TYR A 263 17.19 3.35 -4.46
CA TYR A 263 17.32 4.76 -4.83
C TYR A 263 18.46 5.49 -4.10
N LEU A 264 19.09 4.85 -3.12
CA LEU A 264 20.22 5.40 -2.36
C LEU A 264 21.34 4.38 -2.41
N VAL A 265 22.25 4.55 -3.37
CA VAL A 265 23.54 3.85 -3.37
C VAL A 265 24.12 4.01 -1.97
N ASN A 266 24.31 2.90 -1.26
CA ASN A 266 24.90 2.80 0.08
C ASN A 266 23.98 2.94 1.32
N ALA A 267 22.66 2.92 1.20
CA ALA A 267 21.80 2.72 2.37
C ALA A 267 21.73 1.20 2.71
N GLY A 268 22.60 0.75 3.61
CA GLY A 268 22.53 -0.59 4.17
C GLY A 268 21.22 -0.84 4.93
N MET A 269 20.85 -2.12 5.12
CA MET A 269 19.62 -2.47 5.85
C MET A 269 19.62 -1.90 7.25
N GLN A 270 18.73 -0.95 7.50
CA GLN A 270 18.57 -0.43 8.85
C GLN A 270 17.84 -1.49 9.70
N LYS A 271 18.61 -2.08 10.62
CA LYS A 271 18.07 -2.85 11.74
C LYS A 271 17.72 -1.88 12.86
N SER A 272 16.57 -2.06 13.48
CA SER A 272 16.17 -1.21 14.60
C SER A 272 15.55 -2.03 15.72
N ILE A 273 15.84 -1.66 16.97
CA ILE A 273 15.13 -2.13 18.14
C ILE A 273 14.56 -0.89 18.83
N THR A 274 13.26 -0.90 19.09
CA THR A 274 12.54 0.22 19.71
C THR A 274 11.78 -0.29 20.92
N ALA A 275 11.97 0.37 22.06
CA ALA A 275 11.13 0.19 23.23
C ALA A 275 10.07 1.30 23.27
N ASN A 276 8.81 0.94 23.51
CA ASN A 276 7.70 1.89 23.63
C ASN A 276 6.96 1.67 24.95
N LEU A 277 6.56 2.77 25.59
CA LEU A 277 5.65 2.77 26.73
C LEU A 277 4.38 3.49 26.33
N ASN A 278 3.25 2.80 26.38
CA ASN A 278 1.92 3.36 26.16
C ASN A 278 1.17 3.40 27.49
N LEU A 279 0.68 4.59 27.87
CA LEU A 279 -0.10 4.81 29.09
C LEU A 279 -1.53 5.19 28.71
N VAL A 280 -2.51 4.57 29.37
CA VAL A 280 -3.93 4.90 29.26
C VAL A 280 -4.36 5.49 30.60
N PHE A 281 -4.96 6.69 30.55
CA PHE A 281 -5.46 7.43 31.71
C PHE A 281 -6.99 7.30 31.85
#